data_AF-A0A1F2V332-F1
#
_entry.id   AF-A0A1F2V332-F1
#
_cell.length_a   1.000
_cell.length_b   1.000
_cell.length_c   1.000
_cell.angle_alpha   90.00
_cell.angle_beta   90.00
_cell.angle_gamma   90.00
#
_symmetry.space_group_name_H-M   'P 1'
#
loop_
_entity.id
_entity.type
_entity.pdbx_description
1 polymer ?
#
loop_
_entity_poly.entity_id
_entity_poly.type
_entity_poly.pdbx_seq_one_letter_code
_entity_poly.pdbx_strand_id
1 'polypeptide(L)'
;MKKQITTWVILAAVAAAAPVAGQEPAKPIDMGEMRHHIYVMEGALARAVDYGVKRLNQEIFNVMPGVFMLAGEAQARGVFLDGYGVYFDVQVPMLRQSMAWSLRMMLDQDDAATQTAILDLRKHLQGLTDPATRALLDRAVKQLERQAGPAGPLPRQVSKGGDPVVAPGSVLPDGTVGAMAARPAPPAAATDPNRAYTEAVTRALVDAMIDYSAPMAIAPEQWLTVAARDNEPRDTLAPQDPFEEIVTMIYRIKGSDLLAYRAGKIDKDEARKRVAIGQF
;
A
#
# COMPACT_ATOMS: atom_id res chain seq x y z
N MET A 1 90.72 17.61 9.89
CA MET A 1 89.61 17.87 10.85
C MET A 1 88.74 16.62 10.91
N LYS A 2 88.70 15.99 12.09
CA LYS A 2 87.93 14.78 12.41
C LYS A 2 86.42 15.05 12.29
N LYS A 3 85.68 14.19 11.59
CA LYS A 3 84.23 14.06 11.77
C LYS A 3 83.90 12.58 11.98
N GLN A 4 83.32 12.33 13.15
CA GLN A 4 82.91 11.03 13.64
C GLN A 4 81.65 10.56 12.90
N ILE A 5 81.63 9.28 12.54
CA ILE A 5 80.47 8.61 11.95
C ILE A 5 79.77 7.86 13.07
N THR A 6 78.62 8.38 13.48
CA THR A 6 77.75 7.81 14.52
C THR A 6 76.96 6.65 13.92
N THR A 7 77.20 5.45 14.43
CA THR A 7 76.46 4.22 14.13
C THR A 7 75.00 4.35 14.58
N TRP A 8 74.06 4.30 13.63
CA TRP A 8 72.63 4.14 13.92
C TRP A 8 72.25 2.66 13.88
N VAL A 9 71.72 2.16 14.99
CA VAL A 9 71.12 0.83 15.11
C VAL A 9 69.73 0.88 14.48
N ILE A 10 69.52 0.11 13.41
CA ILE A 10 68.20 -0.10 12.80
C ILE A 10 67.47 -1.14 13.65
N LEU A 11 66.43 -0.72 14.36
CA LEU A 11 65.47 -1.61 15.00
C LEU A 11 64.59 -2.24 13.90
N ALA A 12 64.76 -3.54 13.65
CA ALA A 12 63.89 -4.30 12.76
C ALA A 12 62.56 -4.58 13.47
N ALA A 13 61.49 -3.88 13.06
CA ALA A 13 60.13 -4.22 13.45
C ALA A 13 59.67 -5.45 12.66
N VAL A 14 59.51 -6.58 13.34
CA VAL A 14 58.89 -7.79 12.77
C VAL A 14 57.41 -7.50 12.56
N ALA A 15 57.01 -7.43 11.29
CA ALA A 15 55.61 -7.36 10.88
C ALA A 15 54.92 -8.70 11.15
N ALA A 16 53.98 -8.73 12.09
CA ALA A 16 53.05 -9.84 12.24
C ALA A 16 51.98 -9.74 11.13
N ALA A 17 52.21 -10.41 10.01
CA ALA A 17 51.18 -10.64 9.01
C ALA A 17 50.23 -11.72 9.53
N ALA A 18 49.03 -11.33 9.97
CA ALA A 18 47.95 -12.27 10.24
C ALA A 18 47.50 -12.93 8.92
N PRO A 19 47.22 -14.25 8.90
CA PRO A 19 46.71 -14.90 7.71
C PRO A 19 45.31 -14.36 7.42
N VAL A 20 45.15 -13.74 6.25
CA VAL A 20 43.85 -13.46 5.66
C VAL A 20 43.21 -14.82 5.41
N ALA A 21 42.20 -15.18 6.21
CA ALA A 21 41.39 -16.35 5.97
C ALA A 21 40.85 -16.28 4.54
N GLY A 22 41.11 -17.32 3.76
CA GLY A 22 40.81 -17.39 2.34
C GLY A 22 39.36 -17.01 2.06
N GLN A 23 39.19 -15.95 1.28
CA GLN A 23 37.98 -15.79 0.49
C GLN A 23 37.95 -16.97 -0.47
N GLU A 24 37.05 -17.92 -0.22
CA GLU A 24 36.69 -18.93 -1.22
C GLU A 24 36.42 -18.19 -2.54
N PRO A 25 37.06 -18.60 -3.65
CA PRO A 25 36.81 -17.98 -4.94
C PRO A 25 35.31 -18.08 -5.21
N ALA A 26 34.66 -16.92 -5.34
CA ALA A 26 33.23 -16.84 -5.59
C ALA A 26 32.88 -17.77 -6.76
N LYS A 27 32.00 -18.74 -6.52
CA LYS A 27 31.52 -19.65 -7.56
C LYS A 27 31.05 -18.78 -8.74
N PRO A 28 31.53 -19.03 -9.98
CA PRO A 28 31.10 -18.25 -11.13
C PRO A 28 29.57 -18.35 -11.22
N ILE A 29 28.92 -17.18 -11.28
CA ILE A 29 27.46 -17.09 -11.36
C ILE A 29 27.04 -17.74 -12.68
N ASP A 30 26.18 -18.77 -12.60
CA ASP A 30 25.56 -19.33 -13.79
C ASP A 30 24.51 -18.33 -14.30
N MET A 31 24.84 -17.65 -15.39
CA MET A 31 23.98 -16.65 -16.02
C MET A 31 22.69 -17.24 -16.62
N GLY A 32 22.65 -18.54 -16.92
CA GLY A 32 21.43 -19.23 -17.33
C GLY A 32 20.48 -19.38 -16.14
N GLU A 33 21.01 -19.85 -15.02
CA GLU A 33 20.26 -20.00 -13.77
C GLU A 33 19.78 -18.65 -13.22
N MET A 34 20.65 -17.63 -13.23
CA MET A 34 20.30 -16.27 -12.79
C MET A 34 19.14 -15.69 -13.60
N ARG A 35 19.17 -15.83 -14.94
CA ARG A 35 18.08 -15.36 -15.80
C ARG A 35 16.76 -16.07 -15.51
N HIS A 36 16.81 -17.36 -15.21
CA HIS A 36 15.62 -18.11 -14.81
C HIS A 36 15.05 -17.57 -13.49
N HIS A 37 15.88 -17.35 -12.49
CA HIS A 37 15.45 -16.80 -11.20
C HIS A 37 14.89 -15.38 -11.33
N ILE A 38 15.48 -14.55 -12.21
CA ILE A 38 14.95 -13.23 -12.55
C ILE A 38 13.55 -13.35 -13.15
N TYR A 39 13.34 -14.24 -14.12
CA TYR A 39 12.02 -14.44 -14.72
C TYR A 39 10.95 -14.88 -13.70
N VAL A 40 11.33 -15.76 -12.76
CA VAL A 40 10.45 -16.16 -11.66
C VAL A 40 10.11 -14.96 -10.76
N MET A 41 11.10 -14.13 -10.44
CA MET A 41 10.92 -12.91 -9.64
C MET A 41 10.07 -11.87 -10.37
N GLU A 42 10.24 -11.67 -11.68
CA GLU A 42 9.38 -10.80 -12.49
C GLU A 42 7.91 -11.21 -12.34
N GLY A 43 7.61 -12.50 -12.54
CA GLY A 43 6.26 -13.01 -12.36
C GLY A 43 5.75 -12.89 -10.92
N ALA A 44 6.63 -12.98 -9.92
CA ALA A 44 6.26 -12.78 -8.51
C ALA A 44 5.92 -11.32 -8.21
N LEU A 45 6.72 -10.37 -8.69
CA LEU A 45 6.50 -8.93 -8.51
C LEU A 45 5.20 -8.47 -9.19
N ALA A 46 4.99 -8.86 -10.45
CA ALA A 46 3.76 -8.53 -11.19
C ALA A 46 2.51 -9.06 -10.46
N ARG A 47 2.53 -10.33 -10.03
CA ARG A 47 1.44 -10.91 -9.24
C ARG A 47 1.25 -10.19 -7.91
N ALA A 48 2.33 -9.81 -7.22
CA ALA A 48 2.25 -9.14 -5.93
C ALA A 48 1.51 -7.80 -6.05
N VAL A 49 1.81 -7.01 -7.09
CA VAL A 49 1.05 -5.78 -7.40
C VAL A 49 -0.42 -6.11 -7.57
N ASP A 50 -0.77 -7.06 -8.45
CA ASP A 50 -2.17 -7.46 -8.67
C ASP A 50 -2.88 -7.88 -7.37
N TYR A 51 -2.21 -8.63 -6.49
CA TYR A 51 -2.76 -9.05 -5.21
C TYR A 51 -2.97 -7.86 -4.25
N GLY A 52 -2.00 -6.94 -4.15
CA GLY A 52 -2.11 -5.74 -3.33
C GLY A 52 -3.30 -4.88 -3.77
N VAL A 53 -3.45 -4.72 -5.08
CA VAL A 53 -4.55 -4.00 -5.70
C VAL A 53 -5.89 -4.69 -5.48
N LYS A 54 -6.00 -5.99 -5.75
CA LYS A 54 -7.26 -6.74 -5.56
C LYS A 54 -7.73 -6.72 -4.11
N ARG A 55 -6.82 -6.78 -3.15
CA ARG A 55 -7.14 -6.71 -1.72
C ARG A 55 -7.71 -5.35 -1.34
N LEU A 56 -7.06 -4.27 -1.76
CA LEU A 56 -7.61 -2.92 -1.56
C LEU A 56 -8.98 -2.79 -2.20
N ASN A 57 -9.13 -3.33 -3.40
CA ASN A 57 -10.38 -3.30 -4.12
C ASN A 57 -11.48 -4.01 -3.33
N GLN A 58 -11.22 -5.18 -2.74
CA GLN A 58 -12.19 -5.86 -1.86
C GLN A 58 -12.56 -5.01 -0.64
N GLU A 59 -11.58 -4.37 0.01
CA GLU A 59 -11.81 -3.52 1.18
C GLU A 59 -12.67 -2.29 0.82
N ILE A 60 -12.42 -1.67 -0.34
CA ILE A 60 -13.19 -0.52 -0.82
C ILE A 60 -14.56 -0.94 -1.36
N PHE A 61 -14.67 -1.99 -2.18
CA PHE A 61 -15.92 -2.45 -2.79
C PHE A 61 -16.96 -2.87 -1.74
N ASN A 62 -16.54 -3.41 -0.60
CA ASN A 62 -17.42 -3.76 0.50
C ASN A 62 -18.12 -2.53 1.11
N VAL A 63 -17.55 -1.34 0.91
CA VAL A 63 -18.08 -0.07 1.43
C VAL A 63 -18.69 0.77 0.30
N MET A 64 -18.13 0.71 -0.91
CA MET A 64 -18.48 1.56 -2.05
C MET A 64 -18.30 0.83 -3.39
N PRO A 65 -19.36 0.20 -3.94
CA PRO A 65 -19.28 -0.48 -5.23
C PRO A 65 -19.19 0.49 -6.42
N GLY A 66 -18.28 0.23 -7.37
CA GLY A 66 -18.26 0.87 -8.69
C GLY A 66 -17.52 2.21 -8.80
N VAL A 67 -16.75 2.60 -7.78
CA VAL A 67 -16.16 3.95 -7.66
C VAL A 67 -14.73 4.06 -8.23
N PHE A 68 -14.03 2.95 -8.44
CA PHE A 68 -12.65 2.95 -8.94
C PHE A 68 -12.48 2.02 -10.13
N MET A 69 -11.68 2.45 -11.10
CA MET A 69 -11.25 1.64 -12.23
C MET A 69 -9.73 1.55 -12.25
N LEU A 70 -9.21 0.34 -12.42
CA LEU A 70 -7.79 0.09 -12.60
C LEU A 70 -7.50 0.14 -14.11
N ALA A 71 -6.52 0.92 -14.50
CA ALA A 71 -6.06 0.98 -15.87
C ALA A 71 -4.69 0.30 -16.00
N GLY A 72 -4.59 -0.66 -16.93
CA GLY A 72 -3.36 -1.37 -17.24
C GLY A 72 -3.18 -2.70 -16.50
N GLU A 73 -2.14 -3.43 -16.91
CA GLU A 73 -1.71 -4.69 -16.29
C GLU A 73 -0.40 -4.47 -15.54
N ALA A 74 -0.22 -5.17 -14.42
CA ALA A 74 1.04 -5.18 -13.71
C ALA A 74 2.10 -5.94 -14.50
N GLN A 75 3.26 -5.33 -14.72
CA GLN A 75 4.36 -5.95 -15.45
C GLN A 75 5.66 -5.69 -14.71
N ALA A 76 6.59 -6.64 -14.75
CA ALA A 76 7.92 -6.48 -14.14
C ALA A 76 8.98 -6.97 -15.12
N ARG A 77 10.11 -6.26 -15.16
CA ARG A 77 11.29 -6.63 -15.95
C ARG A 77 12.54 -6.49 -15.10
N GLY A 78 13.37 -7.52 -15.08
CA GLY A 78 14.58 -7.60 -14.29
C GLY A 78 15.84 -7.61 -15.13
N VAL A 79 16.90 -7.03 -14.58
CA VAL A 79 18.24 -7.02 -15.17
C VAL A 79 19.25 -7.30 -14.06
N PHE A 80 20.16 -8.24 -14.31
CA PHE A 80 21.33 -8.44 -13.46
C PHE A 80 22.45 -7.48 -13.87
N LEU A 81 23.01 -6.80 -12.88
CA LEU A 81 24.12 -5.87 -13.05
C LEU A 81 25.30 -6.39 -12.23
N ASP A 82 26.39 -6.74 -12.92
CA ASP A 82 27.57 -7.26 -12.25
C ASP A 82 28.14 -6.25 -11.24
N GLY A 83 28.58 -6.76 -10.09
CA GLY A 83 29.01 -5.94 -8.94
C GLY A 83 27.91 -5.16 -8.20
N TYR A 84 26.80 -4.80 -8.86
CA TYR A 84 25.70 -4.07 -8.24
C TYR A 84 24.62 -4.97 -7.64
N GLY A 85 24.18 -6.02 -8.34
CA GLY A 85 23.08 -6.89 -7.94
C GLY A 85 21.97 -6.96 -9.00
N VAL A 86 20.70 -6.96 -8.58
CA VAL A 86 19.55 -7.10 -9.49
C VAL A 86 18.67 -5.87 -9.43
N TYR A 87 18.29 -5.35 -10.58
CA TYR A 87 17.36 -4.24 -10.74
C TYR A 87 16.07 -4.70 -11.43
N PHE A 88 14.92 -4.29 -10.91
CA PHE A 88 13.61 -4.54 -11.52
C PHE A 88 12.89 -3.22 -11.81
N ASP A 89 12.38 -3.09 -13.02
CA ASP A 89 11.42 -2.07 -13.46
C ASP A 89 10.02 -2.68 -13.41
N VAL A 90 9.16 -2.19 -12.52
CA VAL A 90 7.81 -2.70 -12.28
C VAL A 90 6.80 -1.62 -12.68
N GLN A 91 5.97 -1.94 -13.66
CA GLN A 91 4.83 -1.13 -14.05
C GLN A 91 3.64 -1.48 -13.15
N VAL A 92 3.15 -0.49 -12.43
CA VAL A 92 2.02 -0.55 -11.53
C VAL A 92 0.80 0.03 -12.25
N PRO A 93 -0.35 -0.66 -12.26
CA PRO A 93 -1.59 -0.11 -12.81
C PRO A 93 -1.94 1.22 -12.14
N MET A 94 -2.55 2.16 -12.87
CA MET A 94 -3.00 3.40 -12.25
C MET A 94 -4.42 3.23 -11.71
N LEU A 95 -4.67 3.80 -10.53
CA LEU A 95 -6.02 3.93 -9.97
C LEU A 95 -6.67 5.19 -10.57
N ARG A 96 -7.67 5.03 -11.44
CA ARG A 96 -8.44 6.18 -11.94
C ARG A 96 -9.60 6.50 -10.99
N GLN A 97 -9.64 7.74 -10.51
CA GLN A 97 -10.76 8.27 -9.74
C GLN A 97 -11.97 8.45 -10.67
N SER A 98 -13.10 7.85 -10.35
CA SER A 98 -14.32 8.05 -11.14
C SER A 98 -14.99 9.39 -10.84
N MET A 99 -15.76 9.91 -11.80
CA MET A 99 -16.65 11.06 -11.60
C MET A 99 -17.69 10.82 -10.49
N ALA A 100 -18.01 9.56 -10.17
CA ALA A 100 -18.90 9.23 -9.08
C ALA A 100 -18.26 9.49 -7.69
N TRP A 101 -16.93 9.35 -7.58
CA TRP A 101 -16.21 9.66 -6.35
C TRP A 101 -16.20 11.16 -6.07
N SER A 102 -15.88 11.99 -7.07
CA SER A 102 -15.84 13.44 -6.92
C SER A 102 -17.22 14.02 -6.56
N LEU A 103 -18.29 13.53 -7.20
CA LEU A 103 -19.66 13.90 -6.86
C LEU A 103 -19.97 13.54 -5.40
N ARG A 104 -19.64 12.31 -4.97
CA ARG A 104 -19.88 11.90 -3.58
C ARG A 104 -19.07 12.72 -2.59
N MET A 105 -17.81 13.03 -2.87
CA MET A 105 -16.98 13.84 -1.98
C MET A 105 -17.56 15.25 -1.80
N MET A 106 -18.16 15.82 -2.85
CA MET A 106 -18.89 17.08 -2.76
C MET A 106 -20.15 16.94 -1.88
N LEU A 107 -20.95 15.89 -2.09
CA LEU A 107 -22.12 15.60 -1.27
C LEU A 107 -21.78 15.32 0.20
N ASP A 108 -20.67 14.64 0.49
CA ASP A 108 -20.24 14.29 1.85
C ASP A 108 -19.72 15.54 2.60
N GLN A 109 -19.12 16.50 1.87
CA GLN A 109 -18.79 17.82 2.42
C GLN A 109 -20.05 18.61 2.80
N ASP A 110 -21.10 18.55 1.96
CA ASP A 110 -22.39 19.19 2.25
C ASP A 110 -23.08 18.53 3.45
N ASP A 111 -23.02 17.20 3.57
CA ASP A 111 -23.57 16.45 4.70
C ASP A 111 -22.84 16.78 6.02
N ALA A 112 -21.50 16.85 6.01
CA ALA A 112 -20.70 17.20 7.19
C ALA A 112 -20.95 18.66 7.65
N ALA A 113 -21.06 19.59 6.70
CA ALA A 113 -21.44 20.97 6.99
C ALA A 113 -22.86 21.06 7.58
N THR A 114 -23.80 20.29 7.04
CA THR A 114 -25.18 20.20 7.53
C THR A 114 -25.26 19.61 8.94
N GLN A 115 -24.48 18.57 9.23
CA GLN A 115 -24.39 17.98 10.58
C GLN A 115 -23.83 18.97 11.60
N THR A 116 -22.82 19.75 11.21
CA THR A 116 -22.25 20.79 12.08
C THR A 116 -23.27 21.88 12.38
N ALA A 117 -24.03 22.32 11.37
CA ALA A 117 -25.11 23.30 11.54
C ALA A 117 -26.24 22.78 12.45
N ILE A 118 -26.59 21.49 12.38
CA ILE A 118 -27.56 20.86 13.28
C ILE A 118 -27.07 20.83 14.73
N LEU A 119 -25.79 20.52 14.94
CA LEU A 119 -25.17 20.53 16.27
C LEU A 119 -25.15 21.93 16.89
N ASP A 120 -24.84 22.95 16.10
CA ASP A 120 -24.91 24.35 16.53
C ASP A 120 -26.34 24.78 16.85
N LEU A 121 -27.33 24.36 16.05
CA LEU A 121 -28.74 24.60 16.36
C LEU A 121 -29.13 23.96 17.70
N ARG A 122 -28.72 22.71 17.95
CA ARG A 122 -28.95 22.02 19.24
C ARG A 122 -28.32 22.76 20.41
N LYS A 123 -27.10 23.27 20.25
CA LYS A 123 -26.40 24.04 21.28
C LYS A 123 -27.14 25.35 21.57
N HIS A 124 -27.68 26.01 20.55
CA HIS A 124 -28.49 27.21 20.71
C HIS A 124 -29.83 26.93 21.42
N LEU A 125 -30.47 25.79 21.15
CA LEU A 125 -31.68 25.36 21.84
C LEU A 125 -31.48 25.20 23.36
N GLN A 126 -30.29 24.76 23.79
CA GLN A 126 -29.95 24.64 25.22
C GLN A 126 -29.86 25.99 25.95
N GLY A 127 -29.73 27.11 25.23
CA GLY A 127 -29.73 28.46 25.81
C GLY A 127 -31.11 29.14 25.88
N LEU A 128 -32.15 28.59 25.24
CA LEU A 128 -33.48 29.21 25.20
C LEU A 128 -34.29 28.95 26.48
N THR A 129 -34.80 30.00 27.11
CA THR A 129 -35.58 29.91 28.36
C THR A 129 -37.05 29.51 28.13
N ASP A 130 -37.59 29.70 26.93
CA ASP A 130 -39.01 29.46 26.61
C ASP A 130 -39.29 27.99 26.20
N PRO A 131 -40.13 27.25 26.96
CA PRO A 131 -40.43 25.84 26.71
C PRO A 131 -41.27 25.58 25.45
N ALA A 132 -42.15 26.50 25.05
CA ALA A 132 -43.01 26.30 23.88
C ALA A 132 -42.22 26.39 22.57
N THR A 133 -41.33 27.39 22.49
CA THR A 133 -40.46 27.61 21.33
C THR A 133 -39.43 26.49 21.19
N ARG A 134 -38.88 25.97 22.30
CA ARG A 134 -37.99 24.79 22.29
C ARG A 134 -38.63 23.55 21.65
N ALA A 135 -39.87 23.25 22.01
CA ALA A 135 -40.55 22.05 21.52
C ALA A 135 -40.83 22.11 20.01
N LEU A 136 -41.08 23.30 19.46
CA LEU A 136 -41.31 23.50 18.04
C LEU A 136 -40.02 23.34 17.23
N LEU A 137 -38.92 23.94 17.69
CA LEU A 137 -37.63 23.79 17.00
C LEU A 137 -37.06 22.37 17.11
N ASP A 138 -37.25 21.66 18.22
CA ASP A 138 -36.78 20.27 18.34
C ASP A 138 -37.46 19.34 17.31
N ARG A 139 -38.75 19.60 17.00
CA ARG A 139 -39.46 18.89 15.92
C ARG A 139 -38.90 19.23 14.54
N ALA A 140 -38.56 20.50 14.30
CA ALA A 140 -37.97 20.93 13.04
C ALA A 140 -36.58 20.32 12.82
N VAL A 141 -35.74 20.29 13.86
CA VAL A 141 -34.41 19.62 13.81
C VAL A 141 -34.56 18.13 13.55
N LYS A 142 -35.46 17.43 14.25
CA LYS A 142 -35.74 16.00 14.01
C LYS A 142 -36.28 15.71 12.61
N GLN A 143 -36.91 16.69 11.95
CA GLN A 143 -37.34 16.56 10.56
C GLN A 143 -36.17 16.76 9.61
N LEU A 144 -35.31 17.75 9.88
CA LEU A 144 -34.09 18.00 9.12
C LEU A 144 -33.11 16.81 9.20
N GLU A 145 -32.94 16.21 10.39
CA GLU A 145 -32.13 15.00 10.59
C GLU A 145 -32.63 13.79 9.80
N ARG A 146 -33.95 13.68 9.59
CA ARG A 146 -34.55 12.60 8.78
C ARG A 146 -34.38 12.83 7.28
N GLN A 147 -34.25 14.09 6.84
CA GLN A 147 -34.00 14.44 5.44
C GLN A 147 -32.51 14.43 5.09
N ALA A 148 -31.64 14.82 6.00
CA ALA A 148 -30.18 14.76 5.87
C ALA A 148 -29.60 13.36 6.20
N GLY A 149 -30.46 12.36 6.42
CA GLY A 149 -30.05 10.98 6.61
C GLY A 149 -29.45 10.41 5.32
N PRO A 150 -28.31 9.71 5.38
CA PRO A 150 -27.59 9.26 4.20
C PRO A 150 -28.47 8.32 3.37
N ALA A 151 -28.62 8.64 2.08
CA ALA A 151 -29.31 7.77 1.11
C ALA A 151 -28.67 6.37 1.17
N GLY A 152 -29.40 5.42 1.76
CA GLY A 152 -28.98 4.02 1.79
C GLY A 152 -28.92 3.46 0.36
N PRO A 153 -28.08 2.43 0.13
CA PRO A 153 -28.02 1.80 -1.19
C PRO A 153 -29.40 1.31 -1.60
N LEU A 154 -29.83 1.72 -2.79
CA LEU A 154 -31.07 1.26 -3.41
C LEU A 154 -31.12 -0.27 -3.39
N PRO A 155 -32.16 -0.90 -2.83
CA PRO A 155 -32.31 -2.34 -2.93
C PRO A 155 -32.51 -2.70 -4.41
N ARG A 156 -31.56 -3.47 -4.93
CA ARG A 156 -31.64 -4.11 -6.23
C ARG A 156 -32.87 -5.04 -6.19
N GLN A 157 -33.96 -4.65 -6.85
CA GLN A 157 -35.12 -5.54 -7.04
C GLN A 157 -34.66 -6.75 -7.85
N VAL A 158 -34.41 -7.85 -7.15
CA VAL A 158 -34.32 -9.16 -7.76
C VAL A 158 -35.75 -9.58 -8.05
N SER A 159 -36.21 -9.37 -9.28
CA SER A 159 -37.42 -10.00 -9.78
C SER A 159 -37.27 -11.52 -9.69
N LYS A 160 -38.04 -12.17 -8.82
CA LYS A 160 -38.15 -13.62 -8.77
C LYS A 160 -39.63 -13.99 -8.77
N GLY A 161 -40.09 -14.51 -9.91
CA GLY A 161 -41.39 -15.16 -10.01
C GLY A 161 -41.38 -16.55 -9.36
N GLY A 162 -42.57 -17.11 -9.19
CA GLY A 162 -42.80 -18.52 -8.88
C GLY A 162 -43.15 -18.80 -7.41
N ASP A 163 -44.31 -19.42 -7.24
CA ASP A 163 -45.02 -19.86 -6.03
C ASP A 163 -44.23 -20.66 -4.97
N PRO A 164 -44.78 -20.79 -3.73
CA PRO A 164 -44.02 -21.11 -2.53
C PRO A 164 -44.02 -22.61 -2.21
N VAL A 165 -42.90 -23.09 -1.65
CA VAL A 165 -42.85 -24.35 -0.89
C VAL A 165 -42.52 -24.02 0.56
N VAL A 166 -43.43 -24.44 1.43
CA VAL A 166 -43.41 -24.28 2.88
C VAL A 166 -42.44 -25.28 3.51
N ALA A 167 -41.60 -24.81 4.44
CA ALA A 167 -40.93 -25.66 5.43
C ALA A 167 -41.07 -25.01 6.82
N PRO A 168 -41.45 -25.77 7.87
CA PRO A 168 -41.74 -25.23 9.19
C PRO A 168 -40.52 -25.30 10.12
N GLY A 169 -40.44 -24.34 11.06
CA GLY A 169 -39.65 -24.50 12.28
C GLY A 169 -38.61 -23.42 12.52
N SER A 170 -39.02 -22.32 13.12
CA SER A 170 -38.19 -21.53 14.05
C SER A 170 -39.11 -20.65 14.89
N VAL A 171 -39.32 -21.11 16.12
CA VAL A 171 -39.92 -20.37 17.23
C VAL A 171 -39.05 -19.16 17.57
N LEU A 172 -39.65 -17.97 17.55
CA LEU A 172 -39.11 -16.76 18.16
C LEU A 172 -39.34 -16.83 19.68
N PRO A 173 -38.45 -16.23 20.49
CA PRO A 173 -38.92 -15.41 21.58
C PRO A 173 -38.56 -13.94 21.35
N ASP A 174 -39.58 -13.17 21.65
CA ASP A 174 -39.75 -11.75 21.77
C ASP A 174 -38.62 -11.02 22.52
N GLY A 175 -38.39 -9.76 22.11
CA GLY A 175 -37.97 -8.71 23.02
C GLY A 175 -36.49 -8.52 23.34
N THR A 176 -35.68 -8.03 22.39
CA THR A 176 -34.62 -7.06 22.73
C THR A 176 -34.46 -6.01 21.64
N VAL A 177 -34.65 -4.76 22.06
CA VAL A 177 -34.35 -3.52 21.35
C VAL A 177 -33.09 -3.61 20.50
N GLY A 178 -33.24 -3.25 19.22
CA GLY A 178 -32.13 -3.17 18.28
C GLY A 178 -31.07 -2.23 18.80
N ALA A 179 -29.90 -2.78 19.11
CA ALA A 179 -28.68 -2.00 19.07
C ALA A 179 -28.57 -1.46 17.65
N MET A 180 -28.76 -0.14 17.49
CA MET A 180 -28.26 0.57 16.31
C MET A 180 -26.77 0.23 16.24
N ALA A 181 -26.43 -0.71 15.36
CA ALA A 181 -25.05 -0.92 14.97
C ALA A 181 -24.56 0.45 14.49
N ALA A 182 -23.67 1.05 15.26
CA ALA A 182 -22.93 2.22 14.82
C ALA A 182 -22.37 1.87 13.45
N ARG A 183 -22.73 2.66 12.44
CA ARG A 183 -22.18 2.51 11.09
C ARG A 183 -20.65 2.47 11.27
N PRO A 184 -19.95 1.43 10.77
CA PRO A 184 -18.50 1.44 10.82
C PRO A 184 -18.05 2.72 10.12
N ALA A 185 -17.14 3.46 10.77
CA ALA A 185 -16.50 4.60 10.14
C ALA A 185 -15.99 4.15 8.76
N PRO A 186 -16.11 4.97 7.71
CA PRO A 186 -15.55 4.62 6.42
C PRO A 186 -14.07 4.23 6.63
N PRO A 187 -13.59 3.13 6.02
CA PRO A 187 -12.21 2.70 6.17
C PRO A 187 -11.30 3.87 5.78
N ALA A 188 -10.13 4.00 6.39
CA ALA A 188 -9.18 5.08 6.06
C ALA A 188 -8.88 5.14 4.53
N ALA A 189 -8.97 3.99 3.85
CA ALA A 189 -8.88 3.87 2.40
C ALA A 189 -9.98 4.58 1.60
N ALA A 190 -11.13 4.87 2.21
CA ALA A 190 -12.20 5.67 1.58
C ALA A 190 -11.93 7.17 1.68
N THR A 191 -11.19 7.62 2.71
CA THR A 191 -10.82 9.04 2.91
C THR A 191 -9.68 9.45 1.97
N ASP A 192 -8.67 8.58 1.79
CA ASP A 192 -7.56 8.80 0.86
C ASP A 192 -7.25 7.50 0.08
N PRO A 193 -7.97 7.25 -1.03
CA PRO A 193 -7.82 6.02 -1.80
C PRO A 193 -6.48 5.94 -2.53
N ASN A 194 -5.91 7.07 -2.93
CA ASN A 194 -4.61 7.10 -3.60
C ASN A 194 -3.50 6.67 -2.65
N ARG A 195 -3.49 7.21 -1.42
CA ARG A 195 -2.53 6.77 -0.41
C ARG A 195 -2.70 5.31 -0.04
N ALA A 196 -3.95 4.86 0.16
CA ALA A 196 -4.22 3.44 0.46
C ALA A 196 -3.78 2.50 -0.67
N TYR A 197 -3.91 2.95 -1.92
CA TYR A 197 -3.37 2.27 -3.10
C TYR A 197 -1.85 2.16 -3.05
N THR A 198 -1.16 3.27 -2.88
CA THR A 198 0.30 3.30 -2.78
C THR A 198 0.81 2.41 -1.65
N GLU A 199 0.18 2.47 -0.47
CA GLU A 199 0.55 1.65 0.69
C GLU A 199 0.31 0.15 0.44
N ALA A 200 -0.78 -0.22 -0.22
CA ALA A 200 -1.11 -1.60 -0.55
C ALA A 200 -0.10 -2.19 -1.55
N VAL A 201 0.24 -1.44 -2.60
CA VAL A 201 1.25 -1.85 -3.60
C VAL A 201 2.63 -1.90 -2.98
N THR A 202 3.03 -0.89 -2.20
CA THR A 202 4.31 -0.85 -1.48
C THR A 202 4.50 -2.09 -0.63
N ARG A 203 3.50 -2.42 0.19
CA ARG A 203 3.55 -3.60 1.07
C ARG A 203 3.72 -4.89 0.27
N ALA A 204 2.95 -5.04 -0.80
CA ALA A 204 3.00 -6.25 -1.63
C ALA A 204 4.35 -6.41 -2.35
N LEU A 205 4.92 -5.32 -2.88
CA LEU A 205 6.23 -5.33 -3.51
C LEU A 205 7.35 -5.66 -2.53
N VAL A 206 7.37 -5.02 -1.36
CA VAL A 206 8.36 -5.30 -0.31
C VAL A 206 8.29 -6.76 0.13
N ASP A 207 7.09 -7.29 0.32
CA ASP A 207 6.90 -8.69 0.68
C ASP A 207 7.43 -9.63 -0.40
N ALA A 208 7.14 -9.35 -1.66
CA ALA A 208 7.65 -10.14 -2.77
C ALA A 208 9.18 -10.09 -2.89
N MET A 209 9.79 -8.92 -2.71
CA MET A 209 11.25 -8.77 -2.68
C MET A 209 11.89 -9.65 -1.63
N ILE A 210 11.30 -9.72 -0.43
CA ILE A 210 11.84 -10.51 0.68
C ILE A 210 11.62 -12.01 0.46
N ASP A 211 10.43 -12.41 0.02
CA ASP A 211 10.05 -13.82 -0.06
C ASP A 211 10.66 -14.54 -1.28
N TYR A 212 10.80 -13.86 -2.42
CA TYR A 212 11.20 -14.48 -3.69
C TYR A 212 12.67 -14.23 -4.07
N SER A 213 13.42 -13.47 -3.29
CA SER A 213 14.83 -13.14 -3.63
C SER A 213 15.83 -14.24 -3.31
N ALA A 214 15.44 -15.25 -2.53
CA ALA A 214 16.32 -16.32 -2.09
C ALA A 214 17.05 -17.07 -3.23
N PRO A 215 16.41 -17.44 -4.35
CA PRO A 215 17.08 -18.17 -5.42
C PRO A 215 18.13 -17.35 -6.19
N MET A 216 18.01 -16.02 -6.18
CA MET A 216 18.90 -15.12 -6.96
C MET A 216 20.30 -14.96 -6.34
N ALA A 217 20.56 -15.54 -5.16
CA ALA A 217 21.87 -15.58 -4.50
C ALA A 217 22.64 -14.25 -4.49
N ILE A 218 21.94 -13.15 -4.21
CA ILE A 218 22.52 -11.80 -4.14
C ILE A 218 23.64 -11.75 -3.11
N ALA A 219 24.82 -11.30 -3.52
CA ALA A 219 25.98 -11.21 -2.64
C ALA A 219 25.76 -10.19 -1.50
N PRO A 220 26.48 -10.29 -0.36
CA PRO A 220 26.27 -9.41 0.79
C PRO A 220 26.35 -7.91 0.49
N GLU A 221 27.21 -7.52 -0.45
CA GLU A 221 27.42 -6.12 -0.85
C GLU A 221 26.52 -5.66 -2.01
N GLN A 222 25.84 -6.60 -2.67
CA GLN A 222 24.95 -6.31 -3.78
C GLN A 222 23.56 -5.87 -3.29
N TRP A 223 22.83 -5.21 -4.16
CA TRP A 223 21.49 -4.67 -3.91
C TRP A 223 20.44 -5.40 -4.74
N LEU A 224 19.28 -5.59 -4.13
CA LEU A 224 18.04 -5.82 -4.84
C LEU A 224 17.28 -4.49 -4.92
N THR A 225 17.07 -4.00 -6.13
CA THR A 225 16.37 -2.74 -6.39
C THR A 225 15.11 -3.01 -7.19
N VAL A 226 13.99 -2.45 -6.76
CA VAL A 226 12.71 -2.46 -7.48
C VAL A 226 12.29 -1.00 -7.68
N ALA A 227 12.14 -0.57 -8.92
CA ALA A 227 11.52 0.70 -9.28
C ALA A 227 10.09 0.44 -9.73
N ALA A 228 9.11 0.91 -8.95
CA ALA A 228 7.71 0.89 -9.29
C ALA A 228 7.34 2.20 -9.99
N ARG A 229 6.87 2.11 -11.22
CA ARG A 229 6.39 3.23 -12.04
C ARG A 229 4.92 3.05 -12.37
N ASP A 230 4.21 4.15 -12.54
CA ASP A 230 2.84 4.10 -13.02
C ASP A 230 2.76 3.73 -14.51
N ASN A 231 1.76 2.90 -14.83
CA ASN A 231 1.39 2.45 -16.16
C ASN A 231 0.44 3.49 -16.79
N GLU A 232 1.02 4.49 -17.44
CA GLU A 232 0.31 5.28 -18.44
C GLU A 232 0.88 4.92 -19.81
N PRO A 233 0.06 4.40 -20.75
CA PRO A 233 0.41 4.49 -22.16
C PRO A 233 0.41 5.97 -22.48
N ARG A 234 1.60 6.60 -22.55
CA ARG A 234 1.73 7.96 -23.07
C ARG A 234 1.09 7.98 -24.45
N ASP A 235 -0.03 8.68 -24.57
CA ASP A 235 -0.56 9.02 -25.88
C ASP A 235 0.40 10.04 -26.49
N THR A 236 1.27 9.57 -27.38
CA THR A 236 2.30 10.39 -28.03
C THR A 236 1.70 11.48 -28.92
N LEU A 237 0.39 11.45 -29.15
CA LEU A 237 -0.36 12.41 -29.95
C LEU A 237 -1.22 13.36 -29.11
N ALA A 238 -1.39 13.10 -27.81
CA ALA A 238 -2.10 14.00 -26.90
C ALA A 238 -1.17 15.14 -26.42
N PRO A 239 -1.70 16.36 -26.22
CA PRO A 239 -0.97 17.42 -25.53
C PRO A 239 -0.51 16.91 -24.16
N GLN A 240 0.75 17.18 -23.78
CA GLN A 240 1.24 16.82 -22.44
C GLN A 240 0.33 17.45 -21.41
N ASP A 241 -0.34 16.62 -20.60
CA ASP A 241 -1.09 17.11 -19.46
C ASP A 241 -0.08 17.52 -18.38
N PRO A 242 0.02 18.81 -18.01
CA PRO A 242 0.95 19.27 -16.98
C PRO A 242 0.66 18.72 -15.58
N PHE A 243 -0.46 18.00 -15.39
CA PHE A 243 -0.80 17.32 -14.13
C PHE A 243 -0.45 15.82 -14.12
N GLU A 244 0.11 15.27 -15.20
CA GLU A 244 0.51 13.87 -15.33
C GLU A 244 1.91 13.64 -14.71
N GLU A 245 1.97 13.64 -13.38
CA GLU A 245 3.21 13.36 -12.64
C GLU A 245 3.47 11.84 -12.61
N ILE A 246 4.41 11.35 -13.43
CA ILE A 246 4.90 9.97 -13.34
C ILE A 246 5.74 9.84 -12.07
N VAL A 247 5.15 9.33 -11.00
CA VAL A 247 5.86 9.07 -9.75
C VAL A 247 6.59 7.73 -9.85
N THR A 248 7.91 7.72 -9.68
CA THR A 248 8.68 6.48 -9.58
C THR A 248 9.10 6.23 -8.14
N MET A 249 8.60 5.15 -7.56
CA MET A 249 8.99 4.71 -6.22
C MET A 249 10.10 3.66 -6.31
N ILE A 250 11.21 3.88 -5.63
CA ILE A 250 12.35 2.96 -5.61
C ILE A 250 12.46 2.29 -4.25
N TYR A 251 12.44 0.96 -4.25
CA TYR A 251 12.63 0.09 -3.08
C TYR A 251 13.97 -0.63 -3.20
N ARG A 252 14.79 -0.59 -2.14
CA ARG A 252 16.12 -1.22 -2.13
C ARG A 252 16.39 -1.97 -0.85
N ILE A 253 16.93 -3.18 -0.96
CA ILE A 253 17.41 -3.96 0.17
C ILE A 253 18.78 -4.56 -0.14
N LYS A 254 19.68 -4.56 0.86
CA LYS A 254 21.04 -5.08 0.72
C LYS A 254 21.05 -6.60 0.84
N GLY A 255 21.92 -7.27 0.09
CA GLY A 255 22.06 -8.72 0.11
C GLY A 255 22.42 -9.26 1.51
N SER A 256 23.20 -8.52 2.30
CA SER A 256 23.50 -8.88 3.69
C SER A 256 22.25 -9.02 4.57
N ASP A 257 21.24 -8.18 4.35
CA ASP A 257 19.98 -8.19 5.10
C ASP A 257 19.09 -9.34 4.64
N LEU A 258 19.02 -9.58 3.33
CA LEU A 258 18.33 -10.75 2.77
C LEU A 258 18.94 -12.06 3.27
N LEU A 259 20.26 -12.14 3.37
CA LEU A 259 20.96 -13.30 3.94
C LEU A 259 20.68 -13.46 5.45
N ALA A 260 20.61 -12.36 6.20
CA ALA A 260 20.24 -12.41 7.61
C ALA A 260 18.80 -12.93 7.81
N TYR A 261 17.86 -12.49 6.97
CA TYR A 261 16.48 -12.97 6.99
C TYR A 261 16.40 -14.46 6.67
N ARG A 262 17.08 -14.90 5.60
CA ARG A 262 17.13 -16.32 5.21
C ARG A 262 17.79 -17.22 6.25
N ALA A 263 18.75 -16.69 6.99
CA ALA A 263 19.39 -17.37 8.11
C ALA A 263 18.54 -17.38 9.39
N GLY A 264 17.34 -16.77 9.38
CA GLY A 264 16.47 -16.64 10.55
C GLY A 264 17.02 -15.73 11.64
N LYS A 265 18.03 -14.90 11.33
CA LYS A 265 18.63 -13.94 12.27
C LYS A 265 17.75 -12.71 12.49
N ILE A 266 16.93 -12.39 11.49
CA ILE A 266 15.93 -11.33 11.55
C ILE A 266 14.61 -11.91 11.06
N ASP A 267 13.51 -11.40 11.59
CA ASP A 267 12.17 -11.77 11.11
C ASP A 267 11.79 -10.95 9.86
N LYS A 268 10.61 -11.25 9.31
CA LYS A 268 10.10 -10.56 8.12
C LYS A 268 9.83 -9.08 8.36
N ASP A 269 9.36 -8.71 9.56
CA ASP A 269 9.03 -7.33 9.88
C ASP A 269 10.28 -6.47 10.06
N GLU A 270 11.36 -7.05 10.60
CA GLU A 270 12.66 -6.42 10.64
C GLU A 270 13.27 -6.31 9.24
N ALA A 271 13.14 -7.36 8.40
CA ALA A 271 13.57 -7.29 7.00
C ALA A 271 12.83 -6.18 6.22
N ARG A 272 11.52 -6.01 6.43
CA ARG A 272 10.72 -4.91 5.85
C ARG A 272 11.26 -3.54 6.23
N LYS A 273 11.64 -3.35 7.50
CA LYS A 273 12.22 -2.07 7.99
C LYS A 273 13.58 -1.75 7.39
N ARG A 274 14.31 -2.75 6.91
CA ARG A 274 15.62 -2.57 6.25
C ARG A 274 15.50 -2.20 4.78
N VAL A 275 14.29 -2.21 4.21
CA VAL A 275 14.07 -1.74 2.83
C VAL A 275 14.10 -0.21 2.80
N ALA A 276 15.03 0.34 2.05
CA ALA A 276 15.11 1.77 1.78
C ALA A 276 14.09 2.15 0.69
N ILE A 277 13.23 3.13 0.98
CA ILE A 277 12.20 3.65 0.08
C ILE A 277 12.57 5.06 -0.34
N GLY A 278 12.55 5.35 -1.64
CA GLY A 278 12.77 6.68 -2.20
C GLY A 278 11.77 7.00 -3.31
N GLN A 279 11.52 8.28 -3.55
CA GLN A 279 10.66 8.79 -4.62
C GLN A 279 11.50 9.63 -5.58
N PHE A 280 11.26 9.48 -6.88
CA PHE A 280 11.90 10.23 -7.97
C PHE A 280 10.87 10.69 -9.00
#